data_AF-D5GHG5-F1
#
_entry.id   AF-D5GHG5-F1
#
_cell.length_a   1.000
_cell.length_b   1.000
_cell.length_c   1.000
_cell.angle_alpha   90.00
_cell.angle_beta   90.00
_cell.angle_gamma   90.00
#
_symmetry.space_group_name_H-M   'P 1'
#
loop_
_entity.id
_entity.type
_entity.pdbx_description
1 polymer ?
#
loop_
_entity_poly.entity_id
_entity_poly.type
_entity_poly.pdbx_seq_one_letter_code
_entity_poly.pdbx_strand_id
1 'polypeptide(L)'
;MDIGVPSVRNLLRIKRERTLLWLTIGITSIPLHLLYNSAVYNSIAANDFVITLVTSNYFEQAAHSNMTEAFSLYYQELYNTPNRTRMMRDGEVELFSRVLEGYNTSPDGYEDLTPRDCAKLYNTDFMSSHRNLFLITKNRSNSTHNNTLLNINLVPVDGISPSSWMCDYDMAPPGGSYRRLGHTCNPNDLVSSVTNGAPWRLLLPTGGEVEISGCKSEKTSKPEKCKVQFSLGITIAVTCCNLVKAASMIVAMVRSQGPTLVTLGDAVDSFLRIPDSTTRGIRFANRQFIRREWGRGRTGPRQWKQEGVQRWRTSVSKTRWITCNFLCSIAIIVTGVLLRMGIVHSGKYLSTDIKSMWTRGFGKANAASLLTIHFGNITQAILLANLPQTILSFLYLTHNSLFTCMLSGHEWSLFSHHHRTLRVTSPIPGQRSTYWLQIPYTYAIPLMAMSGLLHWLISQSIFFARIEVSDPLGRETPVTASTVGYSCIAIIFVLMLGILALLTAAGMGHRQFAAEATIVGNCSAAISAACHSWEHSDVIIGKKARWGDVGIVSNLG
;
A
#
# COMPACT_ATOMS: atom_id res chain seq x y z
N MET A 1 13.64 29.92 -16.92
CA MET A 1 13.80 28.56 -16.35
C MET A 1 13.34 28.61 -14.91
N ASP A 2 12.96 27.47 -14.32
CA ASP A 2 12.75 27.39 -12.87
C ASP A 2 14.05 26.90 -12.20
N ILE A 3 14.65 27.67 -11.28
CA ILE A 3 15.92 27.32 -10.62
C ILE A 3 15.66 26.48 -9.38
N GLY A 4 16.43 25.41 -9.20
CA GLY A 4 16.44 24.62 -7.97
C GLY A 4 15.15 23.91 -7.59
N VAL A 5 14.35 23.56 -8.59
CA VAL A 5 13.13 22.78 -8.43
C VAL A 5 12.95 21.87 -9.64
N PRO A 6 12.44 20.64 -9.46
CA PRO A 6 12.04 19.81 -10.57
C PRO A 6 11.00 20.55 -11.45
N SER A 7 11.29 20.67 -12.75
CA SER A 7 10.40 21.37 -13.68
C SER A 7 10.44 20.71 -15.05
N VAL A 8 9.29 20.14 -15.46
CA VAL A 8 9.11 19.58 -16.81
C VAL A 8 9.36 20.63 -17.89
N ARG A 9 9.06 21.91 -17.60
CA ARG A 9 9.35 23.02 -18.50
C ARG A 9 10.85 23.19 -18.77
N ASN A 10 11.70 22.91 -17.79
CA ASN A 10 13.15 22.98 -17.98
C ASN A 10 13.65 21.84 -18.87
N LEU A 11 13.03 20.65 -18.83
CA LEU A 11 13.43 19.50 -19.66
C LEU A 11 13.35 19.82 -21.17
N LEU A 12 12.43 20.70 -21.56
CA LEU A 12 12.27 21.17 -22.95
C LEU A 12 13.34 22.20 -23.37
N ARG A 13 14.16 22.69 -22.44
CA ARG A 13 15.12 23.78 -22.68
C ARG A 13 16.58 23.40 -22.40
N ILE A 14 16.83 22.27 -21.75
CA ILE A 14 18.19 21.77 -21.50
C ILE A 14 18.67 20.91 -22.66
N LYS A 15 19.99 20.63 -22.69
CA LYS A 15 20.60 19.73 -23.69
C LYS A 15 19.91 18.36 -23.69
N ARG A 16 19.69 17.80 -24.89
CA ARG A 16 19.00 16.52 -25.09
C ARG A 16 19.59 15.37 -24.27
N GLU A 17 20.92 15.33 -24.13
CA GLU A 17 21.62 14.32 -23.31
C GLU A 17 21.14 14.33 -21.84
N ARG A 18 20.99 15.51 -21.24
CA ARG A 18 20.51 15.65 -19.86
C ARG A 18 19.04 15.26 -19.73
N THR A 19 18.23 15.58 -20.74
CA THR A 19 16.83 15.16 -20.80
C THR A 19 16.71 13.64 -20.90
N LEU A 20 17.54 13.00 -21.75
CA LEU A 20 17.57 11.55 -21.88
C LEU A 20 17.98 10.88 -20.56
N LEU A 21 19.07 11.33 -19.92
CA LEU A 21 19.49 10.79 -18.62
C LEU A 21 18.40 10.93 -17.55
N TRP A 22 17.73 12.08 -17.51
CA TRP A 22 16.62 12.29 -16.58
C TRP A 22 15.44 11.35 -16.84
N LEU A 23 15.05 11.17 -18.10
CA LEU A 23 13.98 10.23 -18.50
C LEU A 23 14.36 8.79 -18.16
N THR A 24 15.60 8.39 -18.46
CA THR A 24 16.11 7.05 -18.15
C THR A 24 16.06 6.77 -16.65
N ILE A 25 16.55 7.68 -15.82
CA ILE A 25 16.49 7.55 -14.35
C ILE A 25 15.03 7.50 -13.86
N GLY A 26 14.15 8.33 -14.41
CA GLY A 26 12.74 8.37 -14.05
C GLY A 26 12.00 7.07 -14.40
N ILE A 27 12.11 6.61 -15.64
CA ILE A 27 11.41 5.40 -16.14
C ILE A 27 11.89 4.16 -15.41
N THR A 28 13.21 3.99 -15.26
CA THR A 28 13.79 2.84 -14.54
C THR A 28 13.51 2.85 -13.04
N SER A 29 13.01 3.97 -12.48
CA SER A 29 12.58 4.04 -11.07
C SER A 29 11.21 3.43 -10.82
N ILE A 30 10.34 3.38 -11.83
CA ILE A 30 8.99 2.83 -11.69
C ILE A 30 9.00 1.33 -11.32
N PRO A 31 9.77 0.45 -12.00
CA PRO A 31 9.77 -0.98 -11.67
C PRO A 31 10.21 -1.30 -10.24
N LEU A 32 11.08 -0.47 -9.65
CA LEU A 32 11.51 -0.64 -8.26
C LEU A 32 10.33 -0.49 -7.30
N HIS A 33 9.55 0.58 -7.44
CA HIS A 33 8.38 0.80 -6.58
C HIS A 33 7.22 -0.14 -6.89
N LEU A 34 7.14 -0.64 -8.13
CA LEU A 34 6.02 -1.44 -8.62
C LEU A 34 6.21 -2.96 -8.45
N LEU A 35 7.45 -3.44 -8.33
CA LEU A 35 7.73 -4.89 -8.32
C LEU A 35 8.56 -5.36 -7.12
N TYR A 36 9.39 -4.50 -6.50
CA TYR A 36 10.42 -4.95 -5.55
C TYR A 36 9.84 -5.63 -4.30
N ASN A 37 8.72 -5.15 -3.75
CA ASN A 37 8.09 -5.77 -2.57
C ASN A 37 7.51 -7.16 -2.86
N SER A 38 7.46 -7.58 -4.12
CA SER A 38 7.00 -8.91 -4.55
C SER A 38 8.10 -9.70 -5.28
N ALA A 39 9.36 -9.26 -5.18
CA ALA A 39 10.51 -10.03 -5.66
C ALA A 39 10.75 -11.26 -4.77
N VAL A 40 10.56 -11.09 -3.46
CA VAL A 40 10.57 -12.14 -2.43
C VAL A 40 9.21 -12.13 -1.77
N TYR A 41 8.53 -13.27 -1.72
CA TYR A 41 7.24 -13.42 -1.05
C TYR A 41 7.12 -14.80 -0.43
N ASN A 42 6.32 -14.89 0.63
CA ASN A 42 6.04 -16.17 1.28
C ASN A 42 4.76 -16.77 0.68
N SER A 43 4.77 -18.08 0.45
CA SER A 43 3.54 -18.83 0.21
C SER A 43 2.98 -19.36 1.52
N ILE A 44 1.65 -19.31 1.62
CA ILE A 44 0.87 -19.86 2.71
C ILE A 44 0.41 -21.25 2.26
N ALA A 45 0.70 -22.27 3.06
CA ALA A 45 0.15 -23.59 2.84
C ALA A 45 -1.26 -23.65 3.43
N ALA A 46 -2.20 -24.24 2.69
CA ALA A 46 -3.54 -24.50 3.16
C ALA A 46 -4.06 -25.81 2.56
N ASN A 47 -4.95 -26.49 3.28
CA ASN A 47 -5.60 -27.71 2.85
C ASN A 47 -7.10 -27.45 2.72
N ASP A 48 -7.66 -27.83 1.57
CA ASP A 48 -9.08 -28.13 1.51
C ASP A 48 -9.33 -29.38 2.34
N PHE A 49 -10.42 -29.41 3.07
CA PHE A 49 -10.74 -30.56 3.91
C PHE A 49 -12.20 -30.93 3.88
N VAL A 50 -12.45 -32.22 4.11
CA VAL A 50 -13.79 -32.77 4.22
C VAL A 50 -14.14 -32.95 5.69
N ILE A 51 -15.34 -32.52 6.04
CA ILE A 51 -15.95 -32.74 7.34
C ILE A 51 -16.97 -33.85 7.18
N THR A 52 -16.85 -34.88 8.00
CA THR A 52 -17.77 -36.02 8.02
C THR A 52 -18.45 -36.13 9.38
N LEU A 53 -19.74 -35.89 9.44
CA LEU A 53 -20.53 -36.00 10.65
C LEU A 53 -21.07 -37.43 10.78
N VAL A 54 -20.75 -38.09 11.90
CA VAL A 54 -21.07 -39.49 12.14
C VAL A 54 -21.69 -39.73 13.51
N THR A 55 -22.41 -40.84 13.66
CA THR A 55 -22.91 -41.32 14.96
C THR A 55 -21.79 -41.93 15.80
N SER A 56 -21.98 -41.96 17.12
CA SER A 56 -21.00 -42.55 18.05
C SER A 56 -20.63 -44.02 17.75
N ASN A 57 -21.53 -44.79 17.13
CA ASN A 57 -21.30 -46.19 16.76
C ASN A 57 -20.72 -46.41 15.34
N TYR A 58 -20.37 -45.34 14.61
CA TYR A 58 -19.87 -45.44 13.24
C TYR A 58 -18.60 -46.30 13.11
N PHE A 59 -17.69 -46.22 14.09
CA PHE A 59 -16.43 -46.98 14.09
C PHE A 59 -16.55 -48.37 14.76
N GLU A 60 -17.68 -48.68 15.39
CA GLU A 60 -17.87 -49.93 16.17
C GLU A 60 -18.51 -51.06 15.35
N GLN A 61 -19.33 -50.71 14.35
CA GLN A 61 -20.00 -51.68 13.46
C GLN A 61 -19.46 -51.47 12.05
N ALA A 62 -19.32 -52.55 11.26
CA ALA A 62 -19.10 -52.45 9.81
C ALA A 62 -20.26 -51.64 9.21
N ALA A 63 -20.08 -50.33 9.12
CA ALA A 63 -21.19 -49.41 9.17
C ALA A 63 -21.93 -49.41 7.83
N HIS A 64 -23.25 -49.58 7.86
CA HIS A 64 -24.12 -49.30 6.71
C HIS A 64 -24.09 -47.79 6.43
N SER A 65 -23.05 -47.32 5.75
CA SER A 65 -22.89 -45.92 5.35
C SER A 65 -23.39 -45.73 3.92
N ASN A 66 -24.67 -45.47 3.74
CA ASN A 66 -25.21 -45.16 2.43
C ASN A 66 -24.98 -43.67 2.13
N MET A 67 -23.87 -43.34 1.47
CA MET A 67 -23.51 -41.97 1.09
C MET A 67 -24.62 -41.30 0.27
N THR A 68 -25.24 -42.04 -0.64
CA THR A 68 -26.33 -41.55 -1.50
C THR A 68 -27.53 -41.07 -0.68
N GLU A 69 -27.83 -41.76 0.43
CA GLU A 69 -28.95 -41.43 1.32
C GLU A 69 -28.68 -40.17 2.17
N ALA A 70 -27.45 -40.04 2.69
CA ALA A 70 -27.01 -38.85 3.42
C ALA A 70 -27.05 -37.58 2.54
N PHE A 71 -26.75 -37.70 1.25
CA PHE A 71 -26.85 -36.61 0.28
C PHE A 71 -28.26 -36.39 -0.28
N SER A 72 -29.05 -37.44 -0.48
CA SER A 72 -30.40 -37.31 -1.02
C SER A 72 -31.35 -36.64 -0.04
N LEU A 73 -31.26 -36.97 1.26
CA LEU A 73 -32.05 -36.31 2.30
C LEU A 73 -31.77 -34.80 2.35
N TYR A 74 -30.50 -34.41 2.16
CA TYR A 74 -30.05 -33.01 2.12
C TYR A 74 -30.66 -32.20 0.96
N TYR A 75 -30.56 -32.69 -0.29
CA TYR A 75 -31.10 -31.97 -1.46
C TYR A 75 -32.62 -31.95 -1.51
N GLN A 76 -33.28 -32.97 -0.96
CA GLN A 76 -34.74 -33.10 -0.96
C GLN A 76 -35.41 -32.04 -0.07
N GLU A 77 -34.82 -31.71 1.08
CA GLU A 77 -35.32 -30.66 1.99
C GLU A 77 -34.99 -29.24 1.52
N LEU A 78 -33.80 -29.00 0.95
CA LEU A 78 -33.37 -27.65 0.53
C LEU A 78 -34.21 -27.08 -0.63
N TYR A 79 -34.68 -27.95 -1.53
CA TYR A 79 -35.40 -27.55 -2.75
C TYR A 79 -36.85 -28.04 -2.79
N ASN A 80 -37.33 -28.71 -1.75
CA ASN A 80 -38.72 -29.19 -1.61
C ASN A 80 -39.24 -29.91 -2.88
N THR A 81 -38.37 -30.63 -3.60
CA THR A 81 -38.66 -31.21 -4.91
C THR A 81 -38.22 -32.68 -4.97
N PRO A 82 -39.11 -33.62 -5.30
CA PRO A 82 -38.89 -35.04 -5.04
C PRO A 82 -37.97 -35.77 -6.05
N ASN A 83 -37.40 -35.11 -7.07
CA ASN A 83 -36.86 -35.85 -8.23
C ASN A 83 -35.66 -35.22 -8.98
N ARG A 84 -34.72 -34.55 -8.30
CA ARG A 84 -33.41 -34.21 -8.89
C ARG A 84 -32.24 -34.81 -8.11
N THR A 85 -32.10 -36.14 -8.18
CA THR A 85 -30.85 -36.85 -7.89
C THR A 85 -29.73 -36.57 -8.93
N ARG A 86 -29.99 -35.75 -9.97
CA ARG A 86 -29.06 -35.47 -11.09
C ARG A 86 -28.37 -34.10 -11.03
N MET A 87 -28.03 -33.62 -9.83
CA MET A 87 -27.21 -32.41 -9.67
C MET A 87 -26.01 -32.61 -8.74
N MET A 88 -25.66 -33.87 -8.44
CA MET A 88 -24.31 -34.17 -7.96
C MET A 88 -23.37 -34.04 -9.14
N ARG A 89 -22.27 -33.29 -8.99
CA ARG A 89 -21.13 -33.50 -9.88
C ARG A 89 -20.54 -34.86 -9.50
N ASP A 90 -20.48 -35.80 -10.44
CA ASP A 90 -19.89 -37.14 -10.23
C ASP A 90 -18.52 -37.07 -9.50
N GLY A 91 -17.75 -36.00 -9.72
CA GLY A 91 -16.46 -35.77 -9.06
C GLY A 91 -16.52 -35.49 -7.55
N GLU A 92 -17.59 -34.92 -6.99
CA GLU A 92 -17.70 -34.68 -5.54
C GLU A 92 -17.99 -35.98 -4.77
N VAL A 93 -18.85 -36.84 -5.33
CA VAL A 93 -19.15 -38.17 -4.78
C VAL A 93 -17.91 -39.05 -4.79
N GLU A 94 -17.16 -39.03 -5.89
CA GLU A 94 -15.89 -39.75 -6.01
C GLU A 94 -14.85 -39.25 -4.99
N LEU A 95 -14.73 -37.93 -4.81
CA LEU A 95 -13.83 -37.32 -3.83
C LEU A 95 -14.17 -37.80 -2.41
N PHE A 96 -15.43 -37.70 -2.01
CA PHE A 96 -15.86 -38.09 -0.67
C PHE A 96 -15.69 -39.59 -0.42
N SER A 97 -15.99 -40.43 -1.43
CA SER A 97 -15.77 -41.88 -1.34
C SER A 97 -14.30 -42.20 -1.06
N ARG A 98 -13.38 -41.55 -1.79
CA ARG A 98 -11.94 -41.73 -1.60
C ARG A 98 -11.45 -41.24 -0.23
N VAL A 99 -12.04 -40.19 0.33
CA VAL A 99 -11.70 -39.73 1.70
C VAL A 99 -12.10 -40.78 2.74
N LEU A 100 -13.29 -41.37 2.61
CA LEU A 100 -13.76 -42.43 3.51
C LEU A 100 -12.92 -43.71 3.37
N GLU A 101 -12.57 -44.11 2.15
CA GLU A 101 -11.62 -45.21 1.90
C GLU A 101 -10.25 -44.93 2.52
N GLY A 102 -9.76 -43.69 2.41
CA GLY A 102 -8.51 -43.24 3.01
C GLY A 102 -8.47 -43.52 4.51
N TYR A 103 -9.53 -43.18 5.24
CA TYR A 103 -9.65 -43.49 6.67
C TYR A 103 -9.57 -45.00 6.95
N ASN A 104 -10.31 -45.83 6.20
CA ASN A 104 -10.32 -47.28 6.37
C ASN A 104 -8.94 -47.91 6.12
N THR A 105 -8.14 -47.34 5.22
CA THR A 105 -6.81 -47.87 4.88
C THR A 105 -5.70 -47.43 5.83
N SER A 106 -5.83 -46.28 6.51
CA SER A 106 -4.78 -45.73 7.38
C SER A 106 -5.38 -44.98 8.56
N PRO A 107 -6.04 -45.69 9.50
CA PRO A 107 -6.67 -45.07 10.67
C PRO A 107 -5.65 -44.41 11.61
N ASP A 108 -4.40 -44.89 11.62
CA ASP A 108 -3.29 -44.34 12.44
C ASP A 108 -2.90 -42.90 12.04
N GLY A 109 -3.33 -42.44 10.86
CA GLY A 109 -3.16 -41.05 10.42
C GLY A 109 -4.11 -40.06 11.11
N TYR A 110 -5.11 -40.56 11.84
CA TYR A 110 -6.11 -39.76 12.54
C TYR A 110 -5.84 -39.72 14.04
N GLU A 111 -5.92 -38.53 14.64
CA GLU A 111 -5.89 -38.38 16.09
C GLU A 111 -7.28 -38.13 16.66
N ASP A 112 -7.52 -38.71 17.84
CA ASP A 112 -8.71 -38.43 18.64
C ASP A 112 -8.52 -37.13 19.42
N LEU A 113 -9.42 -36.18 19.20
CA LEU A 113 -9.43 -34.87 19.85
C LEU A 113 -10.71 -34.69 20.64
N THR A 114 -10.56 -34.02 21.80
CA THR A 114 -11.73 -33.56 22.56
C THR A 114 -12.46 -32.47 21.75
N PRO A 115 -13.75 -32.21 22.02
CA PRO A 115 -14.48 -31.11 21.39
C PRO A 115 -13.77 -29.75 21.55
N ARG A 116 -13.08 -29.54 22.68
CA ARG A 116 -12.32 -28.31 22.95
C ARG A 116 -11.10 -28.20 22.04
N ASP A 117 -10.31 -29.26 21.95
CA ASP A 117 -9.08 -29.27 21.17
C ASP A 117 -9.38 -29.20 19.67
N CYS A 118 -10.38 -29.94 19.19
CA CYS A 118 -10.79 -29.91 17.79
C CYS A 118 -11.36 -28.52 17.40
N ALA A 119 -12.22 -27.92 18.23
CA ALA A 119 -12.71 -26.58 17.97
C ALA A 119 -11.59 -25.54 17.93
N LYS A 120 -10.62 -25.63 18.85
CA LYS A 120 -9.47 -24.73 18.88
C LYS A 120 -8.54 -24.93 17.68
N LEU A 121 -8.32 -26.18 17.27
CA LEU A 121 -7.45 -26.54 16.15
C LEU A 121 -7.99 -26.00 14.83
N TYR A 122 -9.29 -26.17 14.56
CA TYR A 122 -9.92 -25.73 13.31
C TYR A 122 -10.36 -24.26 13.29
N ASN A 123 -10.15 -23.51 14.38
CA ASN A 123 -10.34 -22.05 14.41
C ASN A 123 -9.11 -21.31 13.89
N THR A 124 -8.68 -21.66 12.67
CA THR A 124 -7.53 -21.08 11.98
C THR A 124 -7.92 -20.65 10.58
N ASP A 125 -7.40 -19.50 10.11
CA ASP A 125 -7.72 -18.98 8.77
C ASP A 125 -7.18 -19.86 7.64
N PHE A 126 -6.02 -20.49 7.82
CA PHE A 126 -5.41 -21.38 6.81
C PHE A 126 -4.97 -22.68 7.49
N MET A 127 -5.82 -23.71 7.41
CA MET A 127 -5.53 -25.02 7.97
C MET A 127 -4.44 -25.72 7.15
N SER A 128 -3.30 -26.04 7.78
CA SER A 128 -2.16 -26.67 7.10
C SER A 128 -1.60 -27.90 7.81
N SER A 129 -1.75 -27.98 9.13
CA SER A 129 -1.30 -29.13 9.95
C SER A 129 -2.20 -30.35 9.82
N HIS A 130 -3.49 -30.11 9.56
CA HIS A 130 -4.51 -31.14 9.43
C HIS A 130 -5.29 -30.96 8.13
N ARG A 131 -6.07 -31.99 7.79
CA ARG A 131 -7.02 -31.94 6.67
C ARG A 131 -8.38 -32.44 7.11
N ASN A 132 -8.79 -33.62 6.65
CA ASN A 132 -10.12 -34.19 6.86
C ASN A 132 -10.41 -34.43 8.35
N LEU A 133 -11.68 -34.31 8.75
CA LEU A 133 -12.08 -34.62 10.11
C LEU A 133 -13.45 -35.31 10.18
N PHE A 134 -13.57 -36.21 11.15
CA PHE A 134 -14.84 -36.82 11.52
C PHE A 134 -15.35 -36.18 12.80
N LEU A 135 -16.57 -35.64 12.77
CA LEU A 135 -17.28 -35.15 13.94
C LEU A 135 -18.16 -36.26 14.48
N ILE A 136 -17.95 -36.64 15.74
CA ILE A 136 -18.65 -37.75 16.38
C ILE A 136 -19.75 -37.19 17.27
N THR A 137 -20.99 -37.49 16.92
CA THR A 137 -22.15 -37.08 17.72
C THR A 137 -22.31 -37.98 18.96
N LYS A 138 -22.84 -37.40 20.03
CA LYS A 138 -23.18 -38.13 21.27
C LYS A 138 -24.37 -39.07 21.08
N ASN A 139 -25.19 -38.82 20.06
CA ASN A 139 -26.36 -39.65 19.77
C ASN A 139 -25.93 -41.01 19.18
N ARG A 140 -26.62 -42.07 19.57
CA ARG A 140 -26.53 -43.37 18.89
C ARG A 140 -27.63 -43.41 17.83
N SER A 141 -27.36 -44.00 16.67
CA SER A 141 -28.42 -44.24 15.69
C SER A 141 -29.52 -45.08 16.36
N ASN A 142 -30.68 -44.48 16.61
CA ASN A 142 -31.88 -45.19 16.96
C ASN A 142 -32.61 -45.54 15.67
N SER A 143 -33.26 -46.70 15.67
CA SER A 143 -33.81 -47.51 14.57
C SER A 143 -34.76 -46.86 13.54
N THR A 144 -34.87 -45.54 13.48
CA THR A 144 -35.64 -44.82 12.45
C THR A 144 -34.76 -44.34 11.28
N HIS A 145 -33.45 -44.14 11.45
CA HIS A 145 -32.49 -43.86 10.37
C HIS A 145 -31.22 -44.72 10.54
N ASN A 146 -31.13 -45.81 9.78
CA ASN A 146 -30.07 -46.82 9.89
C ASN A 146 -28.69 -46.35 9.40
N ASN A 147 -28.55 -45.11 8.94
CA ASN A 147 -27.29 -44.58 8.42
C ASN A 147 -26.45 -43.98 9.56
N THR A 148 -25.23 -44.49 9.73
CA THR A 148 -24.26 -43.96 10.70
C THR A 148 -23.54 -42.72 10.18
N LEU A 149 -23.57 -42.48 8.86
CA LEU A 149 -23.12 -41.26 8.21
C LEU A 149 -24.27 -40.25 8.15
N LEU A 150 -24.17 -39.16 8.90
CA LEU A 150 -25.21 -38.15 8.98
C LEU A 150 -25.06 -37.08 7.90
N ASN A 151 -23.82 -36.65 7.65
CA ASN A 151 -23.53 -35.61 6.67
C ASN A 151 -22.04 -35.63 6.27
N ILE A 152 -21.72 -35.19 5.06
CA ILE A 152 -20.34 -35.03 4.60
C ILE A 152 -20.23 -33.83 3.68
N ASN A 153 -19.23 -32.99 3.91
CA ASN A 153 -19.17 -31.66 3.32
C ASN A 153 -17.73 -31.19 3.09
N LEU A 154 -17.49 -30.57 1.93
CA LEU A 154 -16.21 -29.98 1.55
C LEU A 154 -16.12 -28.54 2.08
N VAL A 155 -15.02 -28.21 2.76
CA VAL A 155 -14.67 -26.85 3.15
C VAL A 155 -13.48 -26.40 2.31
N PRO A 156 -13.71 -25.52 1.30
CA PRO A 156 -12.64 -25.03 0.47
C PRO A 156 -11.92 -23.83 1.13
N VAL A 157 -10.63 -23.68 0.82
CA VAL A 157 -9.77 -22.60 1.35
C VAL A 157 -10.21 -21.21 0.87
N ASP A 158 -10.86 -21.10 -0.28
CA ASP A 158 -11.37 -19.84 -0.83
C ASP A 158 -12.66 -19.33 -0.12
N GLY A 159 -13.15 -20.07 0.86
CA GLY A 159 -14.27 -19.67 1.71
C GLY A 159 -13.99 -18.39 2.53
N ILE A 160 -14.96 -17.49 2.57
CA ILE A 160 -14.84 -16.16 3.21
C ILE A 160 -14.68 -16.25 4.75
N SER A 161 -14.99 -17.40 5.35
CA SER A 161 -14.75 -17.72 6.76
C SER A 161 -14.51 -19.22 6.95
N PRO A 162 -13.28 -19.71 6.86
CA PRO A 162 -12.98 -21.15 6.87
C PRO A 162 -13.39 -21.88 8.16
N SER A 163 -13.65 -21.16 9.25
CA SER A 163 -14.15 -21.72 10.52
C SER A 163 -15.64 -21.48 10.76
N SER A 164 -16.38 -20.84 9.83
CA SER A 164 -17.82 -20.59 10.06
C SER A 164 -18.67 -21.86 10.02
N TRP A 165 -18.18 -22.94 9.39
CA TRP A 165 -18.87 -24.24 9.41
C TRP A 165 -19.09 -24.77 10.83
N MET A 166 -18.30 -24.31 11.80
CA MET A 166 -18.40 -24.77 13.19
C MET A 166 -19.67 -24.28 13.89
N CYS A 167 -20.33 -23.23 13.38
CA CYS A 167 -21.50 -22.64 14.05
C CYS A 167 -22.84 -22.94 13.39
N ASP A 168 -22.89 -23.27 12.09
CA ASP A 168 -24.15 -23.38 11.34
C ASP A 168 -23.92 -24.14 10.02
N TYR A 169 -24.82 -25.06 9.67
CA TYR A 169 -24.75 -25.89 8.46
C TYR A 169 -25.87 -25.51 7.47
N ASP A 170 -25.88 -24.27 7.00
CA ASP A 170 -26.61 -23.88 5.79
C ASP A 170 -25.57 -23.78 4.65
N MET A 171 -25.50 -24.80 3.78
CA MET A 171 -24.73 -24.69 2.54
C MET A 171 -25.56 -23.93 1.50
N ALA A 172 -24.93 -22.91 0.91
CA ALA A 172 -25.45 -22.21 -0.25
C ALA A 172 -25.10 -23.00 -1.55
N PRO A 173 -25.60 -22.59 -2.73
CA PRO A 173 -25.37 -23.28 -4.00
C PRO A 173 -23.87 -23.46 -4.32
N PRO A 174 -23.51 -24.35 -5.29
CA PRO A 174 -22.15 -24.85 -5.44
C PRO A 174 -21.13 -23.70 -5.62
N GLY A 175 -20.24 -23.54 -4.64
CA GLY A 175 -19.18 -22.52 -4.66
C GLY A 175 -19.01 -21.67 -3.39
N GLY A 176 -19.64 -21.99 -2.26
CA GLY A 176 -19.26 -21.39 -0.97
C GLY A 176 -20.25 -21.63 0.18
N SER A 177 -19.75 -21.54 1.42
CA SER A 177 -20.57 -21.46 2.63
C SER A 177 -21.06 -20.01 2.83
N TYR A 178 -22.37 -19.74 2.70
CA TYR A 178 -22.94 -18.44 3.06
C TYR A 178 -23.83 -18.58 4.30
N ARG A 179 -23.71 -17.59 5.18
CA ARG A 179 -24.49 -17.39 6.41
C ARG A 179 -25.99 -17.28 6.10
N ARG A 180 -26.86 -17.94 6.88
CA ARG A 180 -28.30 -17.65 6.93
C ARG A 180 -28.50 -16.17 7.26
N LEU A 181 -29.31 -15.45 6.48
CA LEU A 181 -29.62 -14.04 6.74
C LEU A 181 -30.19 -13.89 8.16
N GLY A 182 -29.44 -13.24 9.05
CA GLY A 182 -29.88 -12.93 10.42
C GLY A 182 -29.06 -13.57 11.56
N HIS A 183 -28.23 -14.60 11.31
CA HIS A 183 -27.49 -15.29 12.38
C HIS A 183 -25.99 -14.96 12.45
N THR A 184 -25.66 -14.24 13.51
CA THR A 184 -24.38 -13.96 14.18
C THR A 184 -23.26 -15.01 14.37
N CYS A 185 -22.93 -15.99 13.51
CA CYS A 185 -21.82 -16.91 13.88
C CYS A 185 -20.47 -16.16 13.99
N ASN A 186 -19.87 -16.16 15.18
CA ASN A 186 -18.47 -15.82 15.43
C ASN A 186 -17.77 -17.08 15.97
N PRO A 187 -16.93 -17.75 15.17
CA PRO A 187 -16.23 -18.97 15.59
C PRO A 187 -15.41 -18.80 16.87
N ASN A 188 -14.88 -17.60 17.14
CA ASN A 188 -14.14 -17.33 18.37
C ASN A 188 -15.03 -17.41 19.61
N ASP A 189 -16.28 -16.94 19.52
CA ASP A 189 -17.21 -16.98 20.64
C ASP A 189 -17.63 -18.44 20.91
N LEU A 190 -17.87 -19.21 19.86
CA LEU A 190 -18.14 -20.65 19.95
C LEU A 190 -16.97 -21.38 20.62
N VAL A 191 -15.75 -21.19 20.12
CA VAL A 191 -14.54 -21.81 20.69
C VAL A 191 -14.36 -21.42 22.14
N SER A 192 -14.58 -20.14 22.49
CA SER A 192 -14.50 -19.69 23.88
C SER A 192 -15.53 -20.39 24.77
N SER A 193 -16.77 -20.55 24.29
CA SER A 193 -17.85 -21.21 25.01
C SER A 193 -17.57 -22.70 25.23
N VAL A 194 -17.14 -23.41 24.17
CA VAL A 194 -16.78 -24.83 24.24
C VAL A 194 -15.57 -25.04 25.15
N THR A 195 -14.57 -24.15 25.06
CA THR A 195 -13.38 -24.18 25.94
C THR A 195 -13.73 -23.93 27.40
N ASN A 196 -14.79 -23.15 27.67
CA ASN A 196 -15.32 -22.92 29.01
C ASN A 196 -16.25 -24.05 29.51
N GLY A 197 -16.50 -25.08 28.69
CA GLY A 197 -17.25 -26.27 29.06
C GLY A 197 -18.71 -26.31 28.62
N ALA A 198 -19.14 -25.39 27.75
CA ALA A 198 -20.42 -25.52 27.08
C ALA A 198 -20.41 -26.69 26.07
N PRO A 199 -21.55 -27.37 25.84
CA PRO A 199 -21.65 -28.40 24.82
C PRO A 199 -21.51 -27.79 23.41
N TRP A 200 -20.72 -28.42 22.55
CA TRP A 200 -20.67 -28.04 21.13
C TRP A 200 -21.88 -28.65 20.43
N ARG A 201 -22.79 -27.79 19.96
CA ARG A 201 -23.99 -28.19 19.23
C ARG A 201 -23.90 -27.75 17.77
N LEU A 202 -24.36 -28.62 16.88
CA LEU A 202 -24.50 -28.33 15.45
C LEU A 202 -25.94 -28.60 15.01
N LEU A 203 -26.45 -27.76 14.12
CA LEU A 203 -27.72 -27.98 13.46
C LEU A 203 -27.49 -28.88 12.25
N LEU A 204 -28.18 -30.01 12.19
CA LEU A 204 -28.22 -30.84 10.99
C LEU A 204 -29.04 -30.13 9.90
N PRO A 205 -28.77 -30.41 8.63
CA PRO A 205 -29.62 -29.93 7.54
C PRO A 205 -31.09 -30.34 7.70
N THR A 206 -31.35 -31.48 8.36
CA THR A 206 -32.68 -32.00 8.73
C THR A 206 -33.37 -31.24 9.86
N GLY A 207 -32.79 -30.15 10.33
CA GLY A 207 -33.32 -29.31 11.41
C GLY A 207 -33.13 -29.86 12.83
N GLY A 208 -32.52 -31.05 12.98
CA GLY A 208 -32.20 -31.62 14.29
C GLY A 208 -30.89 -31.05 14.86
N GLU A 209 -30.88 -30.64 16.14
CA GLU A 209 -29.64 -30.28 16.84
C GLU A 209 -28.92 -31.53 17.37
N VAL A 210 -27.62 -31.63 17.14
CA VAL A 210 -26.76 -32.70 17.66
C VAL A 210 -25.62 -32.16 18.50
N GLU A 211 -25.32 -32.85 19.61
CA GLU A 211 -24.17 -32.57 20.48
C GLU A 211 -22.95 -33.36 20.00
N ILE A 212 -21.82 -32.67 19.84
CA ILE A 212 -20.54 -33.25 19.43
C ILE A 212 -19.80 -33.75 20.67
N SER A 213 -19.51 -35.06 20.67
CA SER A 213 -18.81 -35.77 21.74
C SER A 213 -17.29 -35.78 21.56
N GLY A 214 -16.82 -35.73 20.32
CA GLY A 214 -15.41 -35.77 19.97
C GLY A 214 -15.19 -35.62 18.47
N CYS A 215 -13.92 -35.60 18.07
CA CYS A 215 -13.51 -35.37 16.70
C CYS A 215 -12.27 -36.22 16.38
N LYS A 216 -12.28 -36.92 15.25
CA LYS A 216 -11.08 -37.59 14.70
C LYS A 216 -10.52 -36.74 13.57
N SER A 217 -9.35 -36.15 13.77
CA SER A 217 -8.74 -35.24 12.79
C SER A 217 -7.54 -35.90 12.13
N GLU A 218 -7.45 -35.77 10.81
CA GLU A 218 -6.36 -36.33 10.03
C GLU A 218 -5.12 -35.44 10.06
N LYS A 219 -4.00 -35.99 10.53
CA LYS A 219 -2.71 -35.31 10.50
C LYS A 219 -2.12 -35.30 9.11
N THR A 220 -1.69 -34.14 8.65
CA THR A 220 -0.95 -34.05 7.40
C THR A 220 0.45 -34.65 7.59
N SER A 221 0.77 -35.68 6.82
CA SER A 221 2.07 -36.38 6.89
C SER A 221 3.25 -35.55 6.34
N LYS A 222 2.96 -34.43 5.67
CA LYS A 222 3.95 -33.45 5.21
C LYS A 222 4.05 -32.32 6.24
N PRO A 223 5.26 -31.89 6.64
CA PRO A 223 5.41 -30.72 7.50
C PRO A 223 4.84 -29.46 6.82
N GLU A 224 4.37 -28.50 7.62
CA GLU A 224 3.88 -27.19 7.17
C GLU A 224 4.97 -26.48 6.34
N LYS A 225 4.93 -26.60 5.01
CA LYS A 225 5.93 -25.99 4.13
C LYS A 225 5.44 -24.64 3.63
N CYS A 226 5.42 -23.65 4.52
CA CYS A 226 5.47 -22.25 4.07
C CYS A 226 6.82 -22.05 3.34
N LYS A 227 6.78 -21.69 2.05
CA LYS A 227 7.99 -21.53 1.24
C LYS A 227 8.25 -20.05 1.03
N VAL A 228 9.51 -19.64 1.19
CA VAL A 228 9.96 -18.36 0.65
C VAL A 228 10.20 -18.56 -0.84
N GLN A 229 9.48 -17.82 -1.67
CA GLN A 229 9.58 -17.89 -3.12
C GLN A 229 10.22 -16.63 -3.67
N PHE A 230 10.95 -16.81 -4.76
CA PHE A 230 11.68 -15.75 -5.45
C PHE A 230 11.19 -15.65 -6.89
N SER A 231 10.77 -14.45 -7.29
CA SER A 231 10.43 -14.18 -8.68
C SER A 231 11.68 -13.77 -9.44
N LEU A 232 12.33 -14.75 -10.09
CA LEU A 232 13.56 -14.52 -10.85
C LEU A 232 13.38 -13.41 -11.90
N GLY A 233 12.27 -13.42 -12.65
CA GLY A 233 11.99 -12.41 -13.67
C GLY A 233 11.88 -10.99 -13.12
N ILE A 234 11.22 -10.81 -11.97
CA ILE A 234 11.14 -9.51 -11.29
C ILE A 234 12.52 -9.06 -10.84
N THR A 235 13.29 -9.94 -10.20
CA THR A 235 14.60 -9.56 -9.68
C THR A 235 15.57 -9.21 -10.80
N ILE A 236 15.57 -9.93 -11.92
CA ILE A 236 16.35 -9.56 -13.10
C ILE A 236 15.92 -8.18 -13.59
N ALA A 237 14.61 -7.93 -13.76
CA ALA A 237 14.11 -6.65 -14.25
C ALA A 237 14.51 -5.47 -13.33
N VAL A 238 14.36 -5.62 -12.01
CA VAL A 238 14.73 -4.59 -11.02
C VAL A 238 16.24 -4.39 -10.99
N THR A 239 17.03 -5.47 -11.07
CA THR A 239 18.50 -5.39 -11.11
C THR A 239 18.98 -4.65 -12.36
N CYS A 240 18.49 -5.03 -13.54
CA CYS A 240 18.80 -4.34 -14.79
C CYS A 240 18.42 -2.84 -14.72
N CYS A 241 17.24 -2.52 -14.21
CA CYS A 241 16.80 -1.13 -14.05
C CYS A 241 17.73 -0.34 -13.11
N ASN A 242 18.18 -0.93 -12.01
CA ASN A 242 19.12 -0.27 -11.08
C ASN A 242 20.53 -0.14 -11.68
N LEU A 243 21.00 -1.11 -12.45
CA LEU A 243 22.26 -1.00 -13.20
C LEU A 243 22.21 0.16 -14.21
N VAL A 244 21.12 0.29 -14.96
CA VAL A 244 20.91 1.40 -15.91
C VAL A 244 20.89 2.74 -15.18
N LYS A 245 20.27 2.84 -13.99
CA LYS A 245 20.33 4.05 -13.16
C LYS A 245 21.74 4.36 -12.71
N ALA A 246 22.46 3.38 -12.18
CA ALA A 246 23.82 3.55 -11.70
C ALA A 246 24.73 4.06 -12.83
N ALA A 247 24.66 3.43 -14.00
CA ALA A 247 25.36 3.89 -15.20
C ALA A 247 24.97 5.32 -15.59
N SER A 248 23.66 5.64 -15.58
CA SER A 248 23.17 7.00 -15.88
C SER A 248 23.68 8.04 -14.88
N MET A 249 23.75 7.70 -13.60
CA MET A 249 24.29 8.57 -12.54
C MET A 249 25.80 8.79 -12.71
N ILE A 250 26.56 7.73 -13.05
CA ILE A 250 28.00 7.83 -13.35
C ILE A 250 28.22 8.74 -14.57
N VAL A 251 27.48 8.52 -15.66
CA VAL A 251 27.56 9.37 -16.86
C VAL A 251 27.21 10.82 -16.52
N ALA A 252 26.17 11.04 -15.72
CA ALA A 252 25.79 12.39 -15.28
C ALA A 252 26.90 13.05 -14.47
N MET A 253 27.56 12.33 -13.56
CA MET A 253 28.66 12.83 -12.74
C MET A 253 29.89 13.20 -13.58
N VAL A 254 30.29 12.33 -14.51
CA VAL A 254 31.47 12.55 -15.35
C VAL A 254 31.25 13.68 -16.36
N ARG A 255 30.05 13.77 -16.94
CA ARG A 255 29.75 14.78 -17.99
C ARG A 255 29.27 16.13 -17.47
N SER A 256 28.89 16.25 -16.20
CA SER A 256 28.32 17.49 -15.64
C SER A 256 29.30 18.32 -14.82
N GLN A 257 30.55 18.44 -15.27
CA GLN A 257 31.63 19.21 -14.62
C GLN A 257 31.51 20.74 -14.77
N GLY A 258 30.45 21.26 -15.42
CA GLY A 258 30.26 22.70 -15.63
C GLY A 258 29.48 23.38 -14.49
N PRO A 259 29.46 24.72 -14.41
CA PRO A 259 28.70 25.45 -13.41
C PRO A 259 27.22 25.11 -13.51
N THR A 260 26.64 24.66 -12.40
CA THR A 260 25.23 24.22 -12.32
C THR A 260 24.39 25.21 -11.56
N LEU A 261 23.18 25.49 -12.07
CA LEU A 261 22.19 26.35 -11.40
C LEU A 261 21.24 25.51 -10.54
N VAL A 262 21.79 24.79 -9.55
CA VAL A 262 21.00 23.88 -8.69
C VAL A 262 20.37 24.66 -7.56
N THR A 263 21.08 25.55 -6.89
CA THR A 263 20.52 26.35 -5.79
C THR A 263 20.14 27.76 -6.23
N LEU A 264 19.36 28.44 -5.39
CA LEU A 264 19.13 29.88 -5.53
C LEU A 264 20.45 30.67 -5.51
N GLY A 265 21.39 30.29 -4.63
CA GLY A 265 22.69 30.92 -4.54
C GLY A 265 23.53 30.71 -5.79
N ASP A 266 23.49 29.53 -6.43
CA ASP A 266 24.18 29.28 -7.70
C ASP A 266 23.72 30.26 -8.79
N ALA A 267 22.41 30.54 -8.83
CA ALA A 267 21.86 31.50 -9.77
C ALA A 267 22.27 32.94 -9.45
N VAL A 268 22.26 33.34 -8.17
CA VAL A 268 22.72 34.67 -7.77
C VAL A 268 24.21 34.85 -8.09
N ASP A 269 25.06 33.88 -7.73
CA ASP A 269 26.50 33.93 -8.03
C ASP A 269 26.76 34.03 -9.54
N SER A 270 26.05 33.21 -10.34
CA SER A 270 26.17 33.25 -11.80
C SER A 270 25.73 34.58 -12.41
N PHE A 271 24.60 35.16 -11.96
CA PHE A 271 24.08 36.42 -12.51
C PHE A 271 24.85 37.66 -12.01
N LEU A 272 25.51 37.58 -10.85
CA LEU A 272 26.43 38.62 -10.40
C LEU A 272 27.72 38.63 -11.23
N ARG A 273 28.26 37.45 -11.60
CA ARG A 273 29.43 37.34 -12.48
C ARG A 273 29.13 37.75 -13.91
N ILE A 274 27.97 37.31 -14.42
CA ILE A 274 27.56 37.53 -15.80
C ILE A 274 26.15 38.13 -15.79
N PRO A 275 26.02 39.46 -15.70
CA PRO A 275 24.74 40.14 -15.70
C PRO A 275 23.99 39.91 -17.03
N ASP A 276 22.72 39.55 -16.94
CA ASP A 276 21.86 39.33 -18.11
C ASP A 276 21.36 40.67 -18.67
N SER A 277 21.72 40.98 -19.91
CA SER A 277 21.31 42.23 -20.56
C SER A 277 19.79 42.35 -20.75
N THR A 278 19.07 41.22 -20.85
CA THR A 278 17.62 41.19 -21.12
C THR A 278 16.75 41.57 -19.92
N THR A 279 17.32 41.58 -18.72
CA THR A 279 16.64 41.95 -17.46
C THR A 279 17.09 43.30 -16.91
N ARG A 280 17.90 44.05 -17.68
CA ARG A 280 18.38 45.38 -17.29
C ARG A 280 17.21 46.35 -17.14
N GLY A 281 17.22 47.15 -16.08
CA GLY A 281 16.20 48.17 -15.81
C GLY A 281 14.91 47.69 -15.13
N ILE A 282 14.76 46.38 -14.87
CA ILE A 282 13.57 45.81 -14.21
C ILE A 282 13.88 45.18 -12.83
N ARG A 283 14.73 45.84 -12.02
CA ARG A 283 15.30 45.34 -10.75
C ARG A 283 14.29 44.83 -9.69
N PHE A 284 13.04 45.30 -9.73
CA PHE A 284 11.96 44.85 -8.84
C PHE A 284 10.96 43.89 -9.50
N ALA A 285 11.36 43.21 -10.58
CA ALA A 285 10.51 42.27 -11.30
C ALA A 285 10.17 41.04 -10.45
N ASN A 286 8.89 40.89 -10.11
CA ASN A 286 8.39 39.65 -9.53
C ASN A 286 8.08 38.61 -10.62
N ARG A 287 7.87 37.36 -10.20
CA ARG A 287 7.55 36.24 -11.12
C ARG A 287 6.34 36.53 -12.02
N GLN A 288 5.33 37.20 -11.51
CA GLN A 288 4.08 37.48 -12.23
C GLN A 288 4.29 38.51 -13.35
N PHE A 289 5.09 39.53 -13.09
CA PHE A 289 5.50 40.53 -14.08
C PHE A 289 6.29 39.89 -15.21
N ILE A 290 7.31 39.08 -14.89
CA ILE A 290 8.10 38.36 -15.90
C ILE A 290 7.20 37.51 -16.81
N ARG A 291 6.19 36.85 -16.24
CA ARG A 291 5.28 35.99 -17.01
C ARG A 291 4.30 36.78 -17.90
N ARG A 292 3.86 37.96 -17.49
CA ARG A 292 2.79 38.72 -18.17
C ARG A 292 3.31 39.81 -19.12
N GLU A 293 4.34 40.54 -18.70
CA GLU A 293 4.76 41.78 -19.36
C GLU A 293 6.13 41.63 -20.04
N TRP A 294 7.11 41.01 -19.38
CA TRP A 294 8.48 40.89 -19.93
C TRP A 294 8.52 40.08 -21.24
N GLY A 295 7.78 38.97 -21.31
CA GLY A 295 7.66 38.19 -22.55
C GLY A 295 6.94 38.91 -23.69
N ARG A 296 6.32 40.07 -23.43
CA ARG A 296 5.65 40.93 -24.42
C ARG A 296 6.49 42.16 -24.78
N GLY A 297 7.76 42.22 -24.37
CA GLY A 297 8.67 43.32 -24.68
C GLY A 297 8.50 44.57 -23.81
N ARG A 298 7.59 44.56 -22.82
CA ARG A 298 7.42 45.69 -21.91
C ARG A 298 8.50 45.68 -20.85
N THR A 299 9.51 46.51 -21.06
CA THR A 299 10.63 46.72 -20.13
C THR A 299 10.60 48.17 -19.67
N GLY A 300 10.56 48.39 -18.35
CA GLY A 300 10.49 49.74 -17.79
C GLY A 300 10.72 49.71 -16.28
N PRO A 301 11.31 50.78 -15.72
CA PRO A 301 11.53 50.89 -14.28
C PRO A 301 10.19 50.85 -13.55
N ARG A 302 10.14 50.08 -12.47
CA ARG A 302 8.91 49.88 -11.71
C ARG A 302 9.10 50.36 -10.29
N GLN A 303 8.15 51.17 -9.82
CA GLN A 303 8.08 51.56 -8.42
C GLN A 303 7.82 50.31 -7.58
N TRP A 304 8.63 50.14 -6.54
CA TRP A 304 8.36 49.14 -5.52
C TRP A 304 7.04 49.50 -4.83
N LYS A 305 6.09 48.57 -4.83
CA LYS A 305 4.84 48.70 -4.07
C LYS A 305 4.92 47.76 -2.88
N GLN A 306 4.65 48.29 -1.70
CA GLN A 306 4.58 47.54 -0.47
C GLN A 306 3.36 46.61 -0.54
N GLU A 307 3.58 45.33 -0.84
CA GLU A 307 2.51 44.33 -0.95
C GLU A 307 2.27 43.61 0.40
N GLY A 308 2.29 44.32 1.53
CA GLY A 308 1.99 43.77 2.86
C GLY A 308 2.75 42.48 3.26
N VAL A 309 2.30 41.85 4.34
CA VAL A 309 2.95 40.63 4.87
C VAL A 309 2.69 39.42 3.96
N GLN A 310 3.73 38.99 3.26
CA GLN A 310 3.70 37.85 2.36
C GLN A 310 3.85 36.51 3.11
N ARG A 311 3.29 35.43 2.55
CA ARG A 311 3.28 34.08 3.14
C ARG A 311 4.07 33.09 2.31
N TRP A 312 4.55 32.00 2.91
CA TRP A 312 5.39 30.99 2.23
C TRP A 312 4.77 30.43 0.95
N ARG A 313 3.45 30.25 0.93
CA ARG A 313 2.70 29.81 -0.27
C ARG A 313 2.87 30.72 -1.49
N THR A 314 3.18 32.01 -1.33
CA THR A 314 3.28 32.96 -2.45
C THR A 314 4.54 32.76 -3.29
N SER A 315 5.57 32.11 -2.72
CA SER A 315 6.75 31.66 -3.49
C SER A 315 6.45 30.46 -4.40
N VAL A 316 5.38 29.73 -4.12
CA VAL A 316 4.94 28.56 -4.88
C VAL A 316 4.06 28.99 -6.06
N SER A 317 4.18 28.29 -7.21
CA SER A 317 3.22 28.46 -8.31
C SER A 317 1.82 28.00 -7.89
N LYS A 318 0.78 28.78 -8.23
CA LYS A 318 -0.62 28.35 -8.06
C LYS A 318 -0.89 26.96 -8.63
N THR A 319 -0.33 26.65 -9.80
CA THR A 319 -0.47 25.32 -10.42
C THR A 319 0.13 24.22 -9.56
N ARG A 320 1.36 24.40 -9.05
CA ARG A 320 2.01 23.38 -8.20
C ARG A 320 1.25 23.18 -6.89
N TRP A 321 0.82 24.28 -6.28
CA TRP A 321 0.02 24.26 -5.07
C TRP A 321 -1.28 23.49 -5.26
N ILE A 322 -2.06 23.84 -6.29
CA ILE A 322 -3.34 23.18 -6.58
C ILE A 322 -3.11 21.73 -6.95
N THR A 323 -2.19 21.41 -7.86
CA THR A 323 -1.94 20.04 -8.31
C THR A 323 -1.52 19.12 -7.16
N CYS A 324 -0.57 19.54 -6.30
CA CYS A 324 -0.14 18.69 -5.18
C CYS A 324 -1.25 18.49 -4.16
N ASN A 325 -1.92 19.57 -3.71
CA ASN A 325 -3.02 19.43 -2.75
C ASN A 325 -4.18 18.62 -3.33
N PHE A 326 -4.54 18.84 -4.60
CA PHE A 326 -5.60 18.09 -5.28
C PHE A 326 -5.28 16.60 -5.42
N LEU A 327 -4.07 16.25 -5.87
CA LEU A 327 -3.66 14.84 -6.01
C LEU A 327 -3.57 14.14 -4.64
N CYS A 328 -3.04 14.81 -3.61
CA CYS A 328 -3.02 14.26 -2.25
C CYS A 328 -4.44 14.08 -1.70
N SER A 329 -5.34 15.06 -1.88
CA SER A 329 -6.73 14.95 -1.45
C SER A 329 -7.46 13.81 -2.16
N ILE A 330 -7.28 13.66 -3.48
CA ILE A 330 -7.85 12.52 -4.22
C ILE A 330 -7.33 11.20 -3.68
N ALA A 331 -6.03 11.07 -3.46
CA ALA A 331 -5.45 9.84 -2.94
C ALA A 331 -6.02 9.49 -1.55
N ILE A 332 -6.19 10.47 -0.67
CA ILE A 332 -6.82 10.30 0.66
C ILE A 332 -8.29 9.90 0.51
N ILE A 333 -9.06 10.55 -0.36
CA ILE A 333 -10.48 10.24 -0.59
C ILE A 333 -10.63 8.82 -1.15
N VAL A 334 -9.88 8.46 -2.18
CA VAL A 334 -9.91 7.11 -2.78
C VAL A 334 -9.53 6.06 -1.74
N THR A 335 -8.49 6.31 -0.96
CA THR A 335 -8.08 5.38 0.12
C THR A 335 -9.16 5.26 1.20
N GLY A 336 -9.83 6.35 1.57
CA GLY A 336 -10.95 6.33 2.52
C GLY A 336 -12.18 5.59 2.00
N VAL A 337 -12.48 5.73 0.71
CA VAL A 337 -13.56 4.98 0.05
C VAL A 337 -13.21 3.48 0.02
N LEU A 338 -11.99 3.11 -0.36
CA LEU A 338 -11.53 1.71 -0.36
C LEU A 338 -11.56 1.12 1.06
N LEU A 339 -11.14 1.88 2.07
CA LEU A 339 -11.25 1.46 3.47
C LEU A 339 -12.71 1.19 3.86
N ARG A 340 -13.63 2.09 3.50
CA ARG A 340 -15.06 1.89 3.77
C ARG A 340 -15.58 0.63 3.09
N MET A 341 -15.21 0.37 1.83
CA MET A 341 -15.59 -0.86 1.14
C MET A 341 -15.04 -2.10 1.86
N GLY A 342 -13.77 -2.06 2.27
CA GLY A 342 -13.12 -3.16 3.01
C GLY A 342 -13.77 -3.42 4.37
N ILE A 343 -14.11 -2.38 5.13
CA ILE A 343 -14.80 -2.50 6.42
C ILE A 343 -16.22 -3.05 6.23
N VAL A 344 -16.98 -2.56 5.24
CA VAL A 344 -18.34 -3.07 4.97
C VAL A 344 -18.30 -4.53 4.52
N HIS A 345 -17.33 -4.91 3.69
CA HIS A 345 -17.15 -6.30 3.27
C HIS A 345 -16.78 -7.18 4.46
N SER A 346 -15.77 -6.80 5.24
CA SER A 346 -15.36 -7.51 6.44
C SER A 346 -16.48 -7.60 7.49
N GLY A 347 -17.28 -6.55 7.64
CA GLY A 347 -18.35 -6.44 8.62
C GLY A 347 -19.53 -7.39 8.41
N LYS A 348 -19.66 -7.99 7.23
CA LYS A 348 -20.62 -9.07 6.98
C LYS A 348 -20.28 -10.34 7.75
N TYR A 349 -19.01 -10.54 8.09
CA TYR A 349 -18.48 -11.79 8.61
C TYR A 349 -17.79 -11.64 9.97
N LEU A 350 -17.08 -10.53 10.20
CA LEU A 350 -16.34 -10.26 11.44
C LEU A 350 -16.74 -8.92 12.08
N SER A 351 -16.48 -8.78 13.38
CA SER A 351 -16.65 -7.52 14.12
C SER A 351 -15.75 -6.42 13.56
N THR A 352 -16.24 -5.20 13.38
CA THR A 352 -15.47 -4.10 12.73
C THR A 352 -14.80 -3.14 13.71
N ASP A 353 -14.79 -3.47 15.01
CA ASP A 353 -14.21 -2.61 16.03
C ASP A 353 -12.68 -2.48 15.88
N ILE A 354 -12.13 -1.34 16.34
CA ILE A 354 -10.68 -1.08 16.25
C ILE A 354 -9.86 -2.19 16.91
N LYS A 355 -10.33 -2.72 18.05
CA LYS A 355 -9.67 -3.84 18.74
C LYS A 355 -9.62 -5.10 17.86
N SER A 356 -10.72 -5.43 17.19
CA SER A 356 -10.81 -6.59 16.26
C SER A 356 -9.94 -6.40 15.02
N MET A 357 -9.86 -5.17 14.49
CA MET A 357 -8.95 -4.87 13.39
C MET A 357 -7.48 -4.94 13.80
N TRP A 358 -7.17 -4.56 15.05
CA TRP A 358 -5.82 -4.66 15.60
C TRP A 358 -5.38 -6.10 15.84
N THR A 359 -6.25 -6.96 16.38
CA THR A 359 -5.91 -8.38 16.64
C THR A 359 -5.61 -9.16 15.37
N ARG A 360 -6.21 -8.77 14.23
CA ARG A 360 -5.88 -9.31 12.90
C ARG A 360 -4.45 -9.01 12.45
N GLY A 361 -3.84 -7.95 12.98
CA GLY A 361 -2.46 -7.57 12.71
C GLY A 361 -2.24 -6.80 11.41
N PHE A 362 -1.02 -6.26 11.29
CA PHE A 362 -0.54 -5.53 10.13
C PHE A 362 0.05 -6.51 9.12
N GLY A 363 -0.35 -6.40 7.85
CA GLY A 363 0.22 -7.21 6.75
C GLY A 363 0.05 -8.73 6.87
N LYS A 364 -0.83 -9.21 7.76
CA LYS A 364 -1.14 -10.64 7.88
C LYS A 364 -2.26 -11.01 6.92
N ALA A 365 -2.05 -12.07 6.14
CA ALA A 365 -3.09 -12.65 5.32
C ALA A 365 -4.12 -13.32 6.22
N ASN A 366 -5.39 -12.98 6.04
CA ASN A 366 -6.53 -13.61 6.69
C ASN A 366 -7.57 -13.88 5.58
N ALA A 367 -8.31 -15.00 5.65
CA ALA A 367 -9.24 -15.40 4.58
C ALA A 367 -10.28 -14.29 4.24
N ALA A 368 -10.82 -13.63 5.27
CA ALA A 368 -11.79 -12.53 5.10
C ALA A 368 -11.18 -11.20 4.58
N SER A 369 -9.86 -11.10 4.52
CA SER A 369 -9.11 -9.90 4.11
C SER A 369 -8.35 -10.10 2.79
N LEU A 370 -8.75 -11.11 2.00
CA LEU A 370 -8.28 -11.34 0.65
C LEU A 370 -9.30 -10.79 -0.37
N LEU A 371 -8.81 -10.24 -1.48
CA LEU A 371 -9.68 -9.90 -2.60
C LEU A 371 -10.14 -11.19 -3.29
N THR A 372 -11.45 -11.35 -3.49
CA THR A 372 -12.08 -12.44 -4.26
C THR A 372 -11.92 -12.27 -5.78
N ILE A 373 -10.81 -11.67 -6.22
CA ILE A 373 -10.48 -11.48 -7.62
C ILE A 373 -9.48 -12.57 -8.02
N HIS A 374 -9.88 -13.43 -8.95
CA HIS A 374 -9.00 -14.44 -9.52
C HIS A 374 -8.17 -13.80 -10.63
N PHE A 375 -6.86 -13.69 -10.41
CA PHE A 375 -5.94 -13.20 -11.42
C PHE A 375 -5.47 -14.35 -12.30
N GLY A 376 -5.61 -14.22 -13.62
CA GLY A 376 -5.08 -15.22 -14.56
C GLY A 376 -3.55 -15.26 -14.60
N ASN A 377 -2.88 -14.18 -14.18
CA ASN A 377 -1.43 -14.07 -14.13
C ASN A 377 -0.97 -13.46 -12.78
N ILE A 378 0.03 -14.08 -12.15
CA ILE A 378 0.66 -13.59 -10.91
C ILE A 378 1.11 -12.13 -11.01
N THR A 379 1.60 -11.71 -12.18
CA THR A 379 2.06 -10.34 -12.44
C THR A 379 0.96 -9.32 -12.22
N GLN A 380 -0.30 -9.61 -12.55
CA GLN A 380 -1.40 -8.66 -12.38
C GLN A 380 -1.67 -8.38 -10.90
N ALA A 381 -1.67 -9.42 -10.06
CA ALA A 381 -1.82 -9.28 -8.62
C ALA A 381 -0.67 -8.46 -8.01
N ILE A 382 0.56 -8.71 -8.45
CA ILE A 382 1.76 -7.99 -8.01
C ILE A 382 1.68 -6.50 -8.38
N LEU A 383 1.30 -6.19 -9.62
CA LEU A 383 1.17 -4.81 -10.09
C LEU A 383 0.09 -4.07 -9.29
N LEU A 384 -1.05 -4.71 -9.03
CA LEU A 384 -2.13 -4.12 -8.26
C LEU A 384 -1.72 -3.85 -6.80
N ALA A 385 -1.08 -4.81 -6.15
CA ALA A 385 -0.64 -4.67 -4.76
C ALA A 385 0.37 -3.53 -4.56
N ASN A 386 1.23 -3.28 -5.55
CA ASN A 386 2.29 -2.28 -5.47
C ASN A 386 1.97 -0.94 -6.17
N LEU A 387 0.83 -0.84 -6.86
CA LEU A 387 0.41 0.41 -7.50
C LEU A 387 0.36 1.60 -6.50
N PRO A 388 -0.16 1.46 -5.26
CA PRO A 388 -0.17 2.56 -4.30
C PRO A 388 1.22 3.06 -3.91
N GLN A 389 2.24 2.19 -3.86
CA GLN A 389 3.64 2.56 -3.60
C GLN A 389 4.17 3.50 -4.67
N THR A 390 3.86 3.19 -5.93
CA THR A 390 4.26 4.01 -7.07
C THR A 390 3.57 5.37 -7.05
N ILE A 391 2.26 5.39 -6.75
CA ILE A 391 1.49 6.64 -6.59
C ILE A 391 2.09 7.52 -5.49
N LEU A 392 2.40 6.94 -4.32
CA LEU A 392 3.02 7.66 -3.21
C LEU A 392 4.36 8.30 -3.62
N SER A 393 5.18 7.59 -4.41
CA SER A 393 6.46 8.11 -4.91
C SER A 393 6.28 9.36 -5.77
N PHE A 394 5.27 9.37 -6.65
CA PHE A 394 4.92 10.55 -7.44
C PHE A 394 4.38 11.70 -6.59
N LEU A 395 3.52 11.40 -5.61
CA LEU A 395 3.02 12.40 -4.66
C LEU A 395 4.18 13.03 -3.89
N TYR A 396 5.14 12.24 -3.42
CA TYR A 396 6.34 12.72 -2.73
C TYR A 396 7.14 13.70 -3.59
N LEU A 397 7.32 13.45 -4.89
CA LEU A 397 8.02 14.39 -5.77
C LEU A 397 7.32 15.77 -5.82
N THR A 398 5.99 15.79 -5.89
CA THR A 398 5.23 17.04 -5.87
C THR A 398 5.30 17.74 -4.51
N HIS A 399 5.24 16.97 -3.43
CA HIS A 399 5.29 17.45 -2.06
C HIS A 399 6.67 18.03 -1.71
N ASN A 400 7.74 17.31 -2.04
CA ASN A 400 9.12 17.77 -1.92
C ASN A 400 9.35 19.05 -2.75
N SER A 401 8.75 19.15 -3.94
CA SER A 401 8.81 20.37 -4.75
C SER A 401 8.12 21.57 -4.06
N LEU A 402 7.00 21.38 -3.37
CA LEU A 402 6.35 22.45 -2.60
C LEU A 402 7.27 22.99 -1.50
N PHE A 403 7.82 22.09 -0.67
CA PHE A 403 8.73 22.46 0.42
C PHE A 403 9.99 23.15 -0.10
N THR A 404 10.56 22.66 -1.20
CA THR A 404 11.72 23.29 -1.85
C THR A 404 11.40 24.74 -2.27
N CYS A 405 10.23 24.99 -2.87
CA CYS A 405 9.82 26.35 -3.27
C CYS A 405 9.62 27.27 -2.05
N MET A 406 8.94 26.78 -1.00
CA MET A 406 8.66 27.56 0.21
C MET A 406 9.96 27.95 0.93
N LEU A 407 10.88 27.01 1.07
CA LEU A 407 12.16 27.23 1.73
C LEU A 407 13.12 28.10 0.90
N SER A 408 13.11 27.94 -0.43
CA SER A 408 13.86 28.84 -1.32
C SER A 408 13.33 30.28 -1.21
N GLY A 409 12.02 30.48 -1.13
CA GLY A 409 11.42 31.79 -0.88
C GLY A 409 11.79 32.36 0.49
N HIS A 410 11.83 31.50 1.51
CA HIS A 410 12.26 31.90 2.85
C HIS A 410 13.72 32.35 2.85
N GLU A 411 14.62 31.57 2.23
CA GLU A 411 16.03 31.93 2.06
C GLU A 411 16.19 33.26 1.32
N TRP A 412 15.42 33.50 0.24
CA TRP A 412 15.40 34.77 -0.47
C TRP A 412 15.00 35.95 0.43
N SER A 413 13.95 35.78 1.26
CA SER A 413 13.45 36.83 2.16
C SER A 413 14.47 37.24 3.23
N LEU A 414 15.36 36.33 3.64
CA LEU A 414 16.37 36.62 4.66
C LEU A 414 17.42 37.63 4.19
N PHE A 415 17.73 37.64 2.89
CA PHE A 415 18.65 38.61 2.29
C PHE A 415 18.09 40.04 2.29
N SER A 416 16.79 40.26 2.50
CA SER A 416 16.23 41.62 2.62
C SER A 416 16.52 42.27 3.98
N HIS A 417 16.58 41.47 5.05
CA HIS A 417 16.80 41.97 6.41
C HIS A 417 18.28 41.95 6.83
N HIS A 418 19.02 40.89 6.48
CA HIS A 418 20.37 40.66 7.00
C HIS A 418 21.37 40.42 5.88
N HIS A 419 22.59 40.91 6.09
CA HIS A 419 23.75 40.51 5.32
C HIS A 419 24.03 39.01 5.50
N ARG A 420 23.86 38.23 4.45
CA ARG A 420 24.00 36.76 4.47
C ARG A 420 24.92 36.29 3.34
N THR A 421 25.67 35.22 3.60
CA THR A 421 26.53 34.58 2.59
C THR A 421 25.69 33.71 1.67
N LEU A 422 26.04 33.66 0.38
CA LEU A 422 25.37 32.80 -0.61
C LEU A 422 25.60 31.31 -0.31
N ARG A 423 24.55 30.51 -0.54
CA ARG A 423 24.60 29.04 -0.45
C ARG A 423 24.67 28.43 -1.85
N VAL A 424 25.84 27.90 -2.21
CA VAL A 424 26.16 27.43 -3.56
C VAL A 424 26.61 25.98 -3.55
N THR A 425 26.57 25.33 -4.72
CA THR A 425 26.99 23.94 -4.92
C THR A 425 28.52 23.80 -4.89
N SER A 426 29.24 24.79 -5.39
CA SER A 426 30.71 24.83 -5.42
C SER A 426 31.21 26.13 -4.77
N PRO A 427 31.47 26.14 -3.45
CA PRO A 427 31.77 27.36 -2.71
C PRO A 427 33.19 27.87 -2.94
N ILE A 428 33.31 29.20 -2.99
CA ILE A 428 34.57 29.96 -2.92
C ILE A 428 34.69 30.55 -1.50
N PRO A 429 35.88 30.98 -1.02
CA PRO A 429 36.00 31.63 0.29
C PRO A 429 34.92 32.69 0.55
N GLY A 430 34.26 32.59 1.71
CA GLY A 430 33.16 33.47 2.12
C GLY A 430 31.75 33.03 1.69
N GLN A 431 31.61 31.96 0.90
CA GLN A 431 30.34 31.31 0.58
C GLN A 431 30.13 30.02 1.40
N ARG A 432 28.89 29.53 1.44
CA ARG A 432 28.53 28.28 2.13
C ARG A 432 28.16 27.20 1.12
N SER A 433 28.60 25.97 1.39
CA SER A 433 28.15 24.81 0.59
C SER A 433 26.66 24.54 0.80
N THR A 434 26.00 24.02 -0.23
CA THR A 434 24.64 23.48 -0.14
C THR A 434 24.58 22.20 0.69
N TYR A 435 23.37 21.86 1.16
CA TYR A 435 23.06 20.55 1.73
C TYR A 435 22.99 19.51 0.60
N TRP A 436 23.31 18.25 0.90
CA TRP A 436 23.27 17.15 -0.06
C TRP A 436 21.87 16.96 -0.73
N LEU A 437 20.79 17.42 -0.08
CA LEU A 437 19.40 17.31 -0.54
C LEU A 437 18.71 18.63 -0.88
N GLN A 438 19.47 19.73 -1.09
CA GLN A 438 18.97 21.09 -1.41
C GLN A 438 18.12 21.78 -0.31
N ILE A 439 17.40 21.02 0.51
CA ILE A 439 16.59 21.41 1.65
C ILE A 439 17.42 21.25 2.95
N PRO A 440 17.27 22.14 3.97
CA PRO A 440 17.90 21.95 5.27
C PRO A 440 17.46 20.65 5.96
N TYR A 441 18.37 19.98 6.67
CA TYR A 441 18.10 18.69 7.33
C TYR A 441 16.93 18.71 8.33
N THR A 442 16.63 19.86 8.93
CA THR A 442 15.47 20.06 9.82
C THR A 442 14.13 19.78 9.14
N TYR A 443 14.04 19.93 7.82
CA TYR A 443 12.85 19.61 7.03
C TYR A 443 13.04 18.34 6.21
N ALA A 444 14.25 18.09 5.69
CA ALA A 444 14.50 16.92 4.85
C ALA A 444 14.36 15.61 5.63
N ILE A 445 14.90 15.52 6.86
CA ILE A 445 14.84 14.30 7.66
C ILE A 445 13.39 13.92 8.00
N PRO A 446 12.53 14.80 8.57
CA PRO A 446 11.13 14.47 8.81
C PRO A 446 10.37 14.10 7.54
N LEU A 447 10.63 14.78 6.42
CA LEU A 447 9.98 14.50 5.14
C LEU A 447 10.30 13.09 4.62
N MET A 448 11.59 12.72 4.68
CA MET A 448 12.06 11.40 4.28
C MET A 448 11.57 10.30 5.23
N ALA A 449 11.61 10.55 6.55
CA ALA A 449 11.10 9.62 7.55
C ALA A 449 9.59 9.37 7.38
N MET A 450 8.81 10.43 7.16
CA MET A 450 7.37 10.34 6.88
C MET A 450 7.11 9.56 5.59
N SER A 451 7.86 9.84 4.52
CA SER A 451 7.74 9.11 3.25
C SER A 451 8.08 7.63 3.41
N GLY A 452 9.18 7.30 4.09
CA GLY A 452 9.58 5.91 4.36
C GLY A 452 8.53 5.18 5.21
N LEU A 453 7.99 5.83 6.24
CA LEU A 453 6.94 5.26 7.08
C LEU A 453 5.64 5.01 6.29
N LEU A 454 5.24 5.95 5.42
CA LEU A 454 4.08 5.78 4.54
C LEU A 454 4.31 4.64 3.54
N HIS A 455 5.49 4.52 2.93
CA HIS A 455 5.84 3.40 2.05
C HIS A 455 5.76 2.06 2.80
N TRP A 456 6.32 1.99 4.01
CA TRP A 456 6.21 0.79 4.83
C TRP A 456 4.75 0.45 5.18
N LEU A 457 3.96 1.41 5.68
CA LEU A 457 2.56 1.18 6.02
C LEU A 457 1.70 0.80 4.81
N ILE A 458 1.95 1.36 3.63
CA ILE A 458 1.27 0.95 2.40
C ILE A 458 1.58 -0.51 2.07
N SER A 459 2.82 -0.97 2.27
CA SER A 459 3.19 -2.38 2.06
C SER A 459 2.45 -3.34 2.99
N GLN A 460 2.02 -2.86 4.16
CA GLN A 460 1.23 -3.62 5.13
C GLN A 460 -0.28 -3.46 4.91
N SER A 461 -0.68 -2.43 4.16
CA SER A 461 -2.07 -2.07 3.87
C SER A 461 -2.66 -2.86 2.70
N ILE A 462 -1.86 -3.05 1.64
CA ILE A 462 -2.21 -3.87 0.48
C ILE A 462 -0.95 -4.66 0.13
N PHE A 463 -1.04 -5.98 0.14
CA PHE A 463 0.10 -6.87 -0.05
C PHE A 463 -0.25 -8.04 -0.96
N PHE A 464 0.75 -8.54 -1.67
CA PHE A 464 0.62 -9.74 -2.47
C PHE A 464 0.61 -10.97 -1.55
N ALA A 465 -0.33 -11.88 -1.76
CA ALA A 465 -0.42 -13.14 -1.03
C ALA A 465 -0.54 -14.32 -2.01
N ARG A 466 0.23 -15.38 -1.75
CA ARG A 466 0.17 -16.62 -2.52
C ARG A 466 -0.24 -17.77 -1.61
N ILE A 467 -1.26 -18.51 -2.02
CA ILE A 467 -1.78 -19.65 -1.27
C ILE A 467 -1.56 -20.92 -2.09
N GLU A 468 -0.88 -21.88 -1.48
CA GLU A 468 -0.69 -23.25 -2.00
C GLU A 468 -1.76 -24.14 -1.37
N VAL A 469 -2.78 -24.50 -2.15
CA VAL A 469 -3.90 -25.32 -1.69
C VAL A 469 -3.66 -26.79 -2.06
N SER A 470 -3.75 -27.67 -1.07
CA SER A 470 -3.82 -29.12 -1.30
C SER A 470 -5.27 -29.59 -1.24
N ASP A 471 -5.65 -30.52 -2.12
CA ASP A 471 -6.97 -31.12 -2.09
C ASP A 471 -7.15 -32.02 -0.83
N PRO A 472 -8.38 -32.46 -0.53
CA PRO A 472 -8.64 -33.35 0.61
C PRO A 472 -7.88 -34.69 0.55
N LEU A 473 -7.40 -35.11 -0.63
CA LEU A 473 -6.59 -36.31 -0.82
C LEU A 473 -5.08 -36.05 -0.64
N GLY A 474 -4.67 -34.79 -0.41
CA GLY A 474 -3.28 -34.37 -0.23
C GLY A 474 -2.49 -34.14 -1.52
N ARG A 475 -3.19 -34.06 -2.66
CA ARG A 475 -2.61 -33.69 -3.96
C ARG A 475 -2.57 -32.18 -4.07
N GLU A 476 -1.45 -31.65 -4.55
CA GLU A 476 -1.32 -30.21 -4.79
C GLU A 476 -2.26 -29.81 -5.93
N THR A 477 -3.15 -28.86 -5.66
CA THR A 477 -4.03 -28.36 -6.71
C THR A 477 -3.22 -27.50 -7.70
N PRO A 478 -3.44 -27.64 -9.02
CA PRO A 478 -2.72 -26.85 -10.01
C PRO A 478 -3.11 -25.35 -9.96
N VAL A 479 -4.19 -25.01 -9.25
CA VAL A 479 -4.70 -23.65 -9.11
C VAL A 479 -4.10 -23.02 -7.85
N THR A 480 -2.85 -22.56 -7.92
CA THR A 480 -2.32 -21.71 -6.84
C THR A 480 -3.00 -20.35 -6.89
N ALA A 481 -3.73 -19.98 -5.84
CA ALA A 481 -4.40 -18.69 -5.75
C ALA A 481 -3.35 -17.58 -5.52
N SER A 482 -3.07 -16.82 -6.57
CA SER A 482 -2.33 -15.55 -6.46
C SER A 482 -3.35 -14.44 -6.23
N THR A 483 -3.35 -13.85 -5.05
CA THR A 483 -4.34 -12.85 -4.65
C THR A 483 -3.67 -11.64 -3.98
N VAL A 484 -4.49 -10.66 -3.63
CA VAL A 484 -4.09 -9.43 -2.94
C VAL A 484 -4.83 -9.38 -1.61
N GLY A 485 -4.06 -9.33 -0.53
CA GLY A 485 -4.57 -9.09 0.81
C GLY A 485 -4.64 -7.60 1.13
N TYR A 486 -5.55 -7.21 2.02
CA TYR A 486 -5.61 -5.85 2.55
C TYR A 486 -5.73 -5.83 4.08
N SER A 487 -5.25 -4.76 4.72
CA SER A 487 -5.33 -4.58 6.18
C SER A 487 -5.97 -3.23 6.50
N CYS A 488 -7.20 -3.25 7.01
CA CYS A 488 -7.94 -2.04 7.38
C CYS A 488 -7.20 -1.20 8.43
N ILE A 489 -6.55 -1.84 9.41
CA ILE A 489 -5.82 -1.12 10.46
C ILE A 489 -4.64 -0.35 9.85
N ALA A 490 -3.85 -0.98 8.98
CA ALA A 490 -2.74 -0.30 8.30
C ALA A 490 -3.23 0.86 7.42
N ILE A 491 -4.34 0.68 6.69
CA ILE A 491 -4.96 1.73 5.87
C ILE A 491 -5.38 2.94 6.73
N ILE A 492 -5.92 2.72 7.94
CA ILE A 492 -6.25 3.81 8.87
C ILE A 492 -4.99 4.62 9.22
N PHE A 493 -3.87 3.96 9.54
CA PHE A 493 -2.60 4.67 9.82
C PHE A 493 -2.06 5.42 8.59
N VAL A 494 -2.19 4.85 7.38
CA VAL A 494 -1.85 5.55 6.13
C VAL A 494 -2.69 6.81 5.96
N LEU A 495 -4.00 6.74 6.20
CA LEU A 495 -4.90 7.90 6.12
C LEU A 495 -4.53 8.98 7.14
N MET A 496 -4.26 8.59 8.39
CA MET A 496 -3.89 9.53 9.45
C MET A 496 -2.59 10.28 9.11
N LEU A 497 -1.55 9.56 8.68
CA LEU A 497 -0.27 10.18 8.29
C LEU A 497 -0.39 10.96 6.98
N GLY A 498 -1.19 10.50 6.02
CA GLY A 498 -1.46 11.21 4.77
C GLY A 498 -2.18 12.54 4.99
N ILE A 499 -3.20 12.56 5.87
CA ILE A 499 -3.90 13.78 6.29
C ILE A 499 -2.93 14.72 7.02
N LEU A 500 -2.12 14.20 7.94
CA LEU A 500 -1.10 14.98 8.64
C LEU A 500 -0.10 15.61 7.66
N ALA A 501 0.37 14.87 6.66
CA ALA A 501 1.27 15.39 5.62
C ALA A 501 0.58 16.50 4.79
N LEU A 502 -0.70 16.35 4.45
CA LEU A 502 -1.46 17.38 3.72
C LEU A 502 -1.64 18.65 4.57
N LEU A 503 -2.05 18.49 5.83
CA LEU A 503 -2.28 19.60 6.75
C LEU A 503 -0.98 20.35 7.07
N THR A 504 0.14 19.64 7.23
CA THR A 504 1.46 20.25 7.47
C THR A 504 1.92 21.07 6.26
N ALA A 505 1.77 20.56 5.02
CA ALA A 505 2.08 21.37 3.83
C ALA A 505 1.19 22.62 3.71
N ALA A 506 -0.11 22.47 3.96
CA ALA A 506 -1.05 23.59 3.96
C ALA A 506 -0.67 24.63 5.02
N GLY A 507 -0.50 24.20 6.28
CA GLY A 507 -0.17 25.04 7.42
C GLY A 507 1.19 25.75 7.27
N MET A 508 2.21 25.06 6.78
CA MET A 508 3.52 25.66 6.50
C MET A 508 3.42 26.75 5.43
N GLY A 509 2.52 26.60 4.44
CA GLY A 509 2.24 27.64 3.45
C GLY A 509 1.64 28.93 4.03
N HIS A 510 1.05 28.88 5.22
CA HIS A 510 0.51 30.04 5.92
C HIS A 510 1.55 30.82 6.73
N ARG A 511 2.75 30.28 6.97
CA ARG A 511 3.82 31.01 7.65
C ARG A 511 4.18 32.28 6.90
N GLN A 512 4.42 33.34 7.65
CA GLN A 512 4.80 34.64 7.11
C GLN A 512 6.29 34.65 6.76
N PHE A 513 6.66 35.43 5.75
CA PHE A 513 8.06 35.75 5.50
C PHE A 513 8.56 36.77 6.52
N ALA A 514 9.86 36.71 6.81
CA ALA A 514 10.49 37.60 7.78
C ALA A 514 10.55 39.06 7.30
N ALA A 515 10.48 39.31 6.00
CA ALA A 515 10.60 40.62 5.39
C ALA A 515 9.65 40.79 4.20
N GLU A 516 9.29 42.04 3.91
CA GLU A 516 8.66 42.42 2.65
C GLU A 516 9.72 42.47 1.53
N ALA A 517 9.94 41.31 0.90
CA ALA A 517 10.84 41.15 -0.24
C ALA A 517 10.04 41.00 -1.54
N THR A 518 10.60 41.46 -2.67
CA THR A 518 10.06 41.09 -3.98
C THR A 518 10.17 39.59 -4.19
N ILE A 519 9.02 38.93 -4.39
CA ILE A 519 8.99 37.47 -4.56
C ILE A 519 9.38 37.13 -5.99
N VAL A 520 10.65 36.74 -6.16
CA VAL A 520 11.17 36.17 -7.40
C VAL A 520 10.79 34.69 -7.55
N GLY A 521 10.58 33.98 -6.43
CA GLY A 521 10.41 32.53 -6.39
C GLY A 521 11.58 31.82 -7.08
N ASN A 522 11.29 30.76 -7.82
CA ASN A 522 12.31 30.03 -8.59
C ASN A 522 12.51 30.59 -10.02
N CYS A 523 12.02 31.79 -10.35
CA CYS A 523 12.08 32.30 -11.72
C CYS A 523 13.46 32.87 -12.06
N SER A 524 14.18 32.25 -13.01
CA SER A 524 15.54 32.68 -13.38
C SER A 524 15.64 34.15 -13.79
N ALA A 525 14.70 34.66 -14.58
CA ALA A 525 14.73 36.05 -15.05
C ALA A 525 14.41 37.06 -13.92
N ALA A 526 13.59 36.67 -12.94
CA ALA A 526 13.29 37.52 -11.79
C ALA A 526 14.50 37.59 -10.84
N ILE A 527 15.18 36.46 -10.62
CA ILE A 527 16.44 36.40 -9.85
C ILE A 527 17.51 37.26 -10.55
N SER A 528 17.70 37.06 -11.86
CA SER A 528 18.62 37.84 -12.69
C SER A 528 18.36 39.35 -12.62
N ALA A 529 17.09 39.76 -12.72
CA ALA A 529 16.72 41.18 -12.62
C ALA A 529 17.18 41.82 -11.29
N ALA A 530 17.08 41.08 -10.18
CA ALA A 530 17.51 41.55 -8.87
C ALA A 530 19.05 41.60 -8.68
N CYS A 531 19.82 40.91 -9.54
CA CYS A 531 21.28 40.83 -9.43
C CYS A 531 22.02 41.97 -10.16
N HIS A 532 21.32 42.90 -10.80
CA HIS A 532 21.95 44.08 -11.42
C HIS A 532 22.47 45.04 -10.35
N SER A 533 23.79 45.04 -10.15
CA SER A 533 24.52 45.95 -9.25
C SER A 533 25.21 47.08 -10.01
N TRP A 534 25.50 48.17 -9.31
CA TRP A 534 26.36 49.26 -9.78
C TRP A 534 27.84 49.03 -9.43
N GLU A 535 28.12 48.20 -8.42
CA GLU A 535 29.48 47.81 -8.04
C GLU A 535 29.95 46.60 -8.86
N HIS A 536 31.27 46.52 -9.10
CA HIS A 536 31.88 45.39 -9.79
C HIS A 536 31.67 44.08 -9.04
N SER A 537 31.44 43.00 -9.80
CA SER A 537 31.19 41.64 -9.32
C SER A 537 32.21 41.17 -8.27
N ASP A 538 33.46 41.56 -8.45
CA ASP A 538 34.60 41.09 -7.65
C ASP A 538 34.59 41.67 -6.22
N VAL A 539 33.83 42.75 -6.00
CA VAL A 539 33.65 43.37 -4.68
C VAL A 539 32.57 42.67 -3.86
N ILE A 540 31.57 42.09 -4.53
CA ILE A 540 30.34 41.51 -3.93
C ILE A 540 30.49 40.00 -3.72
N ILE A 541 31.11 39.31 -4.68
CA ILE A 541 31.27 37.86 -4.65
C ILE A 541 32.20 37.46 -3.49
N GLY A 542 31.77 36.48 -2.70
CA GLY A 542 32.50 36.04 -1.49
C GLY A 542 32.23 36.88 -0.24
N LYS A 543 31.46 37.98 -0.34
CA LYS A 543 31.00 38.75 0.82
C LYS A 543 29.55 38.41 1.17
N LYS A 544 29.10 38.90 2.33
CA LYS A 544 27.71 38.81 2.74
C LYS A 544 26.88 39.80 1.89
N ALA A 545 25.85 39.32 1.21
CA ALA A 545 24.96 40.11 0.38
C ALA A 545 23.67 40.50 1.10
N ARG A 546 23.06 41.62 0.69
CA ARG A 546 21.75 42.09 1.14
C ARG A 546 20.99 42.73 -0.04
N TRP A 547 19.68 42.52 -0.12
CA TRP A 547 18.84 43.20 -1.10
C TRP A 547 18.56 44.64 -0.70
N GLY A 548 18.58 45.55 -1.68
CA GLY A 548 18.25 46.96 -1.45
C GLY A 548 19.35 47.76 -0.76
N ASP A 549 20.57 47.23 -0.69
CA ASP A 549 21.74 48.00 -0.25
C ASP A 549 22.12 48.98 -1.37
N VAL A 550 21.58 50.20 -1.27
CA VAL A 550 22.00 51.33 -2.09
C VAL A 550 23.14 51.97 -1.32
N GLY A 551 24.38 51.74 -1.80
CA GLY A 551 25.55 52.42 -1.23
C GLY A 551 25.28 53.93 -1.12
N ILE A 552 25.79 54.55 -0.06
CA ILE A 552 25.68 55.99 0.14
C ILE A 552 26.46 56.67 -1.00
N VAL A 553 25.74 57.26 -1.95
CA VAL A 553 26.37 58.08 -2.99
C VAL A 553 26.74 59.40 -2.35
N SER A 554 28.02 59.61 -2.09
CA SER A 554 28.57 60.85 -1.50
C SER A 554 28.47 62.09 -2.42
N ASN A 555 27.73 62.00 -3.54
CA ASN A 555 27.66 63.03 -4.58
C ASN A 555 26.21 63.52 -4.84
N LEU A 556 25.45 63.76 -3.78
CA LEU A 556 24.33 64.69 -3.81
C LEU A 556 24.55 65.63 -2.63
N GLY A 557 25.20 66.76 -2.93
CA GLY A 557 25.46 67.86 -2.00
C GLY A 557 24.19 68.60 -1.60
#